data_AF-C0JFQ9-F1
#
_entry.id   AF-C0JFQ9-F1
#
_cell.length_a   1.000
_cell.length_b   1.000
_cell.length_c   1.000
_cell.angle_alpha   90.00
_cell.angle_beta   90.00
_cell.angle_gamma   90.00
#
_symmetry.space_group_name_H-M   'P 1'
#
loop_
_entity.id
_entity.type
_entity.pdbx_description
1 polymer ?
#
loop_
_entity_poly.entity_id
_entity_poly.type
_entity_poly.pdbx_seq_one_letter_code
_entity_poly.pdbx_strand_id
1 'polypeptide(L)'
;MHSACLALCLLCLVPFTMACYIQNCPLGGKRSIMDTQMRQCLPCGPDDRGRCFGPRICCGRDIGCYVGTAETLGCRGENYLPSPCEPAGRPCGSERGKCASPGICCDDESCAVDPMCNVRTTFSSD
;
A
#
# COMPACT_ATOMS: atom_id res chain seq x y z
N MET A 1 54.69 -0.54 24.95
CA MET A 1 53.40 -0.86 25.61
C MET A 1 52.29 0.14 25.29
N HIS A 2 52.58 1.44 25.12
CA HIS A 2 51.58 2.46 24.74
C HIS A 2 51.01 2.30 23.32
N SER A 3 51.83 2.00 22.31
CA SER A 3 51.35 1.83 20.92
C SER A 3 50.45 0.61 20.73
N ALA A 4 50.68 -0.46 21.50
CA ALA A 4 49.84 -1.66 21.45
C ALA A 4 48.46 -1.41 22.06
N CYS A 5 48.38 -0.67 23.17
CA CYS A 5 47.10 -0.23 23.73
C CYS A 5 46.33 0.69 22.78
N LEU A 6 47.00 1.65 22.14
CA LEU A 6 46.36 2.54 21.17
C LEU A 6 45.83 1.78 19.95
N ALA A 7 46.61 0.83 19.42
CA ALA A 7 46.17 -0.02 18.32
C ALA A 7 44.96 -0.89 18.70
N LEU A 8 44.94 -1.45 19.92
CA LEU A 8 43.81 -2.24 20.43
C LEU A 8 42.55 -1.37 20.59
N CYS A 9 42.70 -0.16 21.15
CA CYS A 9 41.59 0.79 21.29
C CYS A 9 41.00 1.20 19.94
N LEU A 10 41.84 1.42 18.92
CA LEU A 10 41.39 1.76 17.57
C LEU A 10 40.66 0.59 16.87
N LEU A 11 41.13 -0.65 17.04
CA LEU A 11 40.44 -1.83 16.50
C LEU A 11 39.05 -2.02 17.13
N CYS A 12 38.89 -1.72 18.42
CA CYS A 12 37.61 -1.84 19.11
C CYS A 12 36.55 -0.83 18.64
N LEU A 13 36.95 0.28 18.00
CA LEU A 13 36.02 1.32 17.51
C LEU A 13 35.43 0.98 16.12
N VAL A 14 36.10 0.15 15.33
CA VAL A 14 35.65 -0.29 13.98
C VAL A 14 34.29 -1.03 13.98
N PRO A 15 33.98 -1.95 14.91
CA PRO A 15 32.67 -2.61 14.92
C PRO A 15 31.51 -1.68 15.33
N PHE A 16 31.78 -0.60 16.09
CA PHE A 16 30.74 0.35 16.50
C PHE A 16 30.23 1.20 15.33
N THR A 17 31.04 1.44 14.30
CA THR A 17 30.60 2.18 13.11
C THR A 17 29.69 1.35 12.19
N MET A 18 29.76 0.02 12.29
CA MET A 18 28.94 -0.91 11.49
C MET A 18 27.56 -1.15 12.09
N ALA A 19 27.35 -0.86 13.38
CA ALA A 19 26.09 -1.10 14.08
C ALA A 19 24.96 -0.12 13.69
N CYS A 20 25.25 0.98 13.00
CA CYS A 20 24.27 1.94 12.48
C CYS A 20 24.18 1.97 10.96
N TYR A 21 24.71 0.96 10.25
CA TYR A 21 24.53 0.84 8.81
C TYR A 21 23.31 -0.02 8.51
N ILE A 22 22.13 0.61 8.52
CA ILE A 22 20.88 -0.02 8.07
C ILE A 22 21.04 -0.35 6.57
N GLN A 23 21.34 -1.61 6.25
CA GLN A 23 21.38 -2.12 4.87
C GLN A 23 19.97 -2.42 4.32
N ASN A 24 18.99 -2.57 5.22
CA ASN A 24 17.58 -2.72 4.87
C ASN A 24 16.87 -1.37 4.96
N CYS A 25 17.31 -0.41 4.13
CA CYS A 25 16.48 0.77 3.93
C CYS A 25 15.20 0.31 3.20
N PRO A 26 14.00 0.57 3.74
CA PRO A 26 12.77 0.32 2.99
C PRO A 26 12.84 1.10 1.67
N LEU A 27 12.34 0.49 0.59
CA LEU A 27 12.27 1.17 -0.70
C LEU A 27 11.38 2.42 -0.53
N GLY A 28 11.97 3.61 -0.70
CA GLY A 28 11.30 4.90 -0.52
C GLY A 28 12.00 5.80 0.50
N GLY A 29 12.98 6.59 0.04
CA GLY A 29 13.61 7.64 0.86
C GLY A 29 12.63 8.80 1.11
N LYS A 30 12.84 9.59 2.18
CA LYS A 30 11.96 10.71 2.62
C LYS A 30 11.61 11.77 1.56
N ARG A 31 12.19 11.71 0.36
CA ARG A 31 12.03 12.69 -0.73
C ARG A 31 11.41 12.11 -2.01
N SER A 32 11.07 10.82 -2.08
CA SER A 32 10.47 10.24 -3.29
C SER A 32 8.97 10.49 -3.44
N ILE A 33 8.34 11.18 -2.48
CA ILE A 33 6.88 11.37 -2.43
C ILE A 33 6.39 12.59 -3.22
N MET A 34 7.26 13.52 -3.61
CA MET A 34 6.78 14.85 -4.04
C MET A 34 6.34 15.01 -5.51
N ASP A 35 6.41 13.99 -6.37
CA ASP A 35 5.88 14.12 -7.75
C ASP A 35 5.65 12.79 -8.48
N THR A 36 5.30 11.72 -7.77
CA THR A 36 4.94 10.46 -8.46
C THR A 36 3.44 10.42 -8.62
N GLN A 37 2.96 10.46 -9.87
CA GLN A 37 1.57 10.19 -10.21
C GLN A 37 1.12 8.90 -9.50
N MET A 38 0.15 9.01 -8.59
CA MET A 38 -0.38 7.88 -7.82
C MET A 38 -0.96 6.86 -8.79
N ARG A 39 -0.34 5.67 -8.90
CA ARG A 39 -0.83 4.64 -9.83
C ARG A 39 -2.07 3.95 -9.26
N GLN A 40 -2.82 3.31 -10.14
CA GLN A 40 -3.84 2.34 -9.72
C GLN A 40 -3.16 1.11 -9.09
N CYS A 41 -3.79 0.56 -8.07
CA CYS A 41 -3.31 -0.68 -7.45
C CYS A 41 -3.46 -1.87 -8.42
N LEU A 42 -2.76 -2.96 -8.10
CA LEU A 42 -2.71 -4.18 -8.91
C LEU A 42 -4.12 -4.68 -9.26
N PRO A 43 -4.31 -5.19 -10.50
CA PRO A 43 -5.53 -5.89 -10.84
C PRO A 43 -5.66 -7.18 -10.03
N CYS A 44 -6.90 -7.63 -9.84
CA CYS A 44 -7.20 -8.85 -9.10
C CYS A 44 -8.58 -9.40 -9.46
N GLY A 45 -8.91 -10.58 -8.94
CA GLY A 45 -10.21 -11.22 -9.16
C GLY A 45 -10.36 -11.84 -10.56
N PRO A 46 -11.57 -12.34 -10.87
CA PRO A 46 -11.83 -12.99 -12.16
C PRO A 46 -11.55 -12.06 -13.33
N ASP A 47 -10.75 -12.53 -14.28
CA ASP A 47 -10.35 -11.80 -15.50
C ASP A 47 -9.72 -10.42 -15.22
N ASP A 48 -9.05 -10.26 -14.07
CA ASP A 48 -8.40 -9.00 -13.67
C ASP A 48 -9.35 -7.78 -13.62
N ARG A 49 -10.65 -8.05 -13.40
CA ARG A 49 -11.72 -7.04 -13.39
C ARG A 49 -11.83 -6.27 -12.07
N GLY A 50 -11.08 -6.67 -11.05
CA GLY A 50 -10.98 -5.98 -9.77
C GLY A 50 -9.68 -5.20 -9.62
N ARG A 51 -9.61 -4.44 -8.52
CA ARG A 51 -8.41 -3.76 -8.04
C ARG A 51 -8.23 -4.04 -6.56
N CYS A 52 -6.99 -4.10 -6.13
CA CYS A 52 -6.66 -4.30 -4.72
C CYS A 52 -6.96 -3.04 -3.91
N PHE A 53 -7.73 -3.20 -2.83
CA PHE A 53 -7.97 -2.15 -1.83
C PHE A 53 -7.09 -2.35 -0.59
N GLY A 54 -6.66 -3.58 -0.35
CA GLY A 54 -5.73 -3.96 0.71
C GLY A 54 -5.12 -5.33 0.42
N PRO A 55 -4.21 -5.84 1.27
CA PRO A 55 -3.49 -7.09 1.02
C PRO A 55 -4.40 -8.34 0.97
N ARG A 56 -5.65 -8.22 1.45
CA ARG A 56 -6.66 -9.27 1.40
C ARG A 56 -8.01 -8.77 0.88
N ILE A 57 -8.06 -7.67 0.13
CA ILE A 57 -9.31 -7.09 -0.37
C ILE A 57 -9.16 -6.80 -1.85
N CYS A 58 -10.01 -7.43 -2.66
CA CYS A 58 -10.11 -7.21 -4.09
C CYS A 58 -11.54 -6.80 -4.43
N CYS A 59 -11.73 -5.66 -5.08
CA CYS A 59 -13.06 -5.19 -5.45
C CYS A 59 -13.11 -4.72 -6.89
N GLY A 60 -14.26 -4.91 -7.53
CA GLY A 60 -14.56 -4.35 -8.84
C GLY A 60 -16.04 -4.08 -8.99
N ARG A 61 -16.37 -3.02 -9.73
CA ARG A 61 -17.76 -2.53 -9.91
C ARG A 61 -18.77 -3.63 -10.28
N ASP A 62 -18.35 -4.60 -11.07
CA ASP A 62 -19.22 -5.65 -11.61
C ASP A 62 -19.03 -7.03 -10.94
N ILE A 63 -18.00 -7.18 -10.12
CA ILE A 63 -17.65 -8.46 -9.47
C ILE A 63 -17.88 -8.42 -7.95
N GLY A 64 -18.25 -7.26 -7.41
CA GLY A 64 -18.39 -7.06 -5.98
C GLY A 64 -17.04 -6.96 -5.28
N CYS A 65 -16.97 -7.45 -4.05
CA CYS A 65 -15.76 -7.46 -3.24
C CYS A 65 -15.47 -8.85 -2.70
N TYR A 66 -14.23 -9.26 -2.84
CA TYR A 66 -13.64 -10.49 -2.32
C TYR A 66 -12.73 -10.14 -1.15
N VAL A 67 -12.97 -10.75 0.01
CA VAL A 67 -12.20 -10.48 1.24
C VAL A 67 -11.62 -11.78 1.78
N GLY A 68 -10.28 -11.90 1.74
CA GLY A 68 -9.57 -13.08 2.24
C GLY A 68 -9.79 -14.36 1.44
N THR A 69 -10.21 -14.24 0.17
CA THR A 69 -10.43 -15.38 -0.74
C THR A 69 -9.27 -15.51 -1.75
N ALA A 70 -9.33 -16.52 -2.63
CA ALA A 70 -8.28 -16.81 -3.61
C ALA A 70 -8.03 -15.62 -4.57
N GLU A 71 -9.07 -14.87 -4.88
CA GLU A 71 -9.06 -13.67 -5.74
C GLU A 71 -8.14 -12.56 -5.20
N THR A 72 -7.84 -12.58 -3.90
CA THR A 72 -7.02 -11.56 -3.22
C THR A 72 -5.54 -11.91 -3.15
N LEU A 73 -5.14 -13.12 -3.58
CA LEU A 73 -3.75 -13.59 -3.48
C LEU A 73 -2.76 -12.65 -4.18
N GLY A 74 -3.15 -12.07 -5.33
CA GLY A 74 -2.34 -11.09 -6.06
C GLY A 74 -2.12 -9.78 -5.31
N CYS A 75 -3.00 -9.40 -4.38
CA CYS A 75 -2.93 -8.12 -3.70
C CYS A 75 -1.78 -8.01 -2.71
N ARG A 76 -1.25 -9.12 -2.20
CA ARG A 76 -0.01 -9.11 -1.42
C ARG A 76 1.20 -8.65 -2.24
N GLY A 77 1.11 -8.73 -3.57
CA GLY A 77 2.08 -8.20 -4.52
C GLY A 77 2.36 -6.71 -4.34
N GLU A 78 1.36 -5.95 -3.88
CA GLU A 78 1.51 -4.50 -3.63
C GLU A 78 2.60 -4.19 -2.61
N ASN A 79 2.79 -5.04 -1.59
CA ASN A 79 3.81 -4.83 -0.55
C ASN A 79 5.25 -4.86 -1.08
N TYR A 80 5.44 -5.36 -2.31
CA TYR A 80 6.75 -5.48 -2.95
C TYR A 80 6.99 -4.39 -4.00
N LEU A 81 5.98 -3.55 -4.29
CA LEU A 81 6.10 -2.46 -5.25
C LEU A 81 6.55 -1.17 -4.55
N PRO A 82 7.64 -0.52 -5.02
CA PRO A 82 8.16 0.69 -4.38
C PRO A 82 7.31 1.94 -4.63
N SER A 83 6.56 1.96 -5.72
CA SER A 83 5.66 3.07 -6.07
C SER A 83 4.35 2.95 -5.28
N PRO A 84 3.87 4.04 -4.63
CA PRO A 84 2.58 4.03 -3.95
C PRO A 84 1.43 3.85 -4.96
N CYS A 85 0.32 3.27 -4.51
CA CYS A 85 -0.90 3.14 -5.29
C CYS A 85 -2.11 3.61 -4.50
N GLU A 86 -3.17 3.96 -5.22
CA GLU A 86 -4.48 4.22 -4.62
C GLU A 86 -5.58 3.52 -5.43
N PRO A 87 -6.53 2.84 -4.77
CA PRO A 87 -7.69 2.30 -5.46
C PRO A 87 -8.55 3.43 -6.03
N ALA A 88 -9.05 3.26 -7.26
CA ALA A 88 -10.06 4.17 -7.80
C ALA A 88 -11.35 4.14 -6.97
N GLY A 89 -11.99 5.30 -6.83
CA GLY A 89 -13.26 5.43 -6.15
C GLY A 89 -13.45 6.81 -5.55
N ARG A 90 -14.72 7.19 -5.36
CA ARG A 90 -15.05 8.37 -4.54
C ARG A 90 -14.80 8.03 -3.07
N PRO A 91 -14.38 9.00 -2.25
CA PRO A 91 -14.23 8.79 -0.81
C PRO A 91 -15.58 8.44 -0.17
N CYS A 92 -15.55 7.60 0.86
CA CYS A 92 -16.71 7.17 1.65
C CYS A 92 -16.26 6.74 3.04
N GLY A 93 -17.19 6.62 4.00
CA GLY A 93 -16.86 6.19 5.36
C GLY A 93 -15.81 7.06 6.06
N SER A 94 -14.78 6.43 6.62
CA SER A 94 -13.65 7.09 7.28
C SER A 94 -12.68 7.72 6.26
N GLU A 95 -11.71 8.52 6.72
CA GLU A 95 -10.76 9.29 5.89
C GLU A 95 -10.06 8.48 4.76
N ARG A 96 -9.97 7.14 4.89
CA ARG A 96 -9.28 6.26 3.93
C ARG A 96 -10.22 5.39 3.09
N GLY A 97 -11.52 5.46 3.30
CA GLY A 97 -12.49 4.63 2.60
C GLY A 97 -12.76 5.10 1.17
N LYS A 98 -12.93 4.16 0.25
CA LYS A 98 -13.25 4.40 -1.16
C LYS A 98 -14.38 3.48 -1.62
N CYS A 99 -15.28 4.01 -2.44
CA CYS A 99 -16.38 3.23 -3.00
C CYS A 99 -15.85 2.19 -3.98
N ALA A 100 -15.87 0.93 -3.55
CA ALA A 100 -15.21 -0.18 -4.22
C ALA A 100 -16.14 -0.93 -5.19
N SER A 101 -17.44 -0.92 -4.89
CA SER A 101 -18.52 -1.55 -5.64
C SER A 101 -19.84 -0.82 -5.31
N PRO A 102 -20.90 -0.91 -6.13
CA PRO A 102 -22.19 -0.31 -5.81
C PRO A 102 -22.67 -0.64 -4.39
N GLY A 103 -22.81 0.40 -3.57
CA GLY A 103 -23.25 0.30 -2.17
C GLY A 103 -22.21 -0.25 -1.18
N ILE A 104 -20.94 -0.39 -1.58
CA ILE A 104 -19.86 -0.93 -0.73
C ILE A 104 -18.71 0.09 -0.64
N CYS A 105 -18.37 0.47 0.58
CA CYS A 105 -17.19 1.26 0.92
C CYS A 105 -16.11 0.34 1.49
N CYS A 106 -14.86 0.47 1.02
CA CYS A 106 -13.73 -0.30 1.55
C CYS A 106 -12.54 0.61 1.87
N ASP A 107 -11.84 0.28 2.95
CA ASP A 107 -10.48 0.74 3.22
C ASP A 107 -9.47 -0.42 3.02
N ASP A 108 -8.25 -0.28 3.53
CA ASP A 108 -7.19 -1.28 3.41
C ASP A 108 -7.41 -2.54 4.27
N GLU A 109 -8.33 -2.48 5.24
CA GLU A 109 -8.54 -3.52 6.24
C GLU A 109 -9.92 -4.16 6.18
N SER A 110 -10.95 -3.40 5.78
CA SER A 110 -12.34 -3.82 5.84
C SER A 110 -13.23 -3.19 4.77
N CYS A 111 -14.41 -3.79 4.60
CA CYS A 111 -15.47 -3.26 3.75
C CYS A 111 -16.78 -3.20 4.54
N ALA A 112 -17.58 -2.17 4.29
CA ALA A 112 -18.90 -1.98 4.87
C ALA A 112 -19.89 -1.57 3.79
N VAL A 113 -21.17 -1.86 4.03
CA VAL A 113 -22.25 -1.33 3.19
C VAL A 113 -22.36 0.17 3.45
N ASP A 114 -22.30 0.96 2.39
CA ASP A 114 -22.43 2.43 2.45
C ASP A 114 -23.34 2.91 1.31
N PRO A 115 -24.51 3.50 1.62
CA PRO A 115 -25.43 4.00 0.60
C PRO A 115 -24.84 5.15 -0.24
N MET A 116 -23.81 5.88 0.24
CA MET A 116 -23.10 6.89 -0.57
C MET A 116 -22.40 6.27 -1.78
N CYS A 117 -22.08 4.99 -1.72
CA CYS A 117 -21.45 4.26 -2.82
C CYS A 117 -22.46 3.71 -3.84
N ASN A 118 -23.76 3.97 -3.69
CA ASN A 118 -24.72 3.64 -4.74
C ASN A 118 -24.48 4.49 -6.00
N VAL A 119 -24.79 3.91 -7.16
CA VAL A 119 -24.55 4.45 -8.51
C VAL A 119 -25.36 5.72 -8.81
N ARG A 120 -26.10 6.27 -7.84
CA ARG A 120 -26.90 7.48 -7.99
C ARG A 120 -26.20 8.68 -7.36
N THR A 121 -25.23 9.20 -8.11
CA THR A 121 -25.03 10.64 -8.23
C THR A 121 -24.24 10.86 -9.51
N THR A 122 -25.01 11.12 -10.56
CA THR A 122 -24.60 11.85 -11.75
C THR A 122 -23.77 13.07 -11.34
N PHE A 123 -22.45 12.99 -11.52
CA PHE A 123 -21.64 14.16 -11.80
C PHE A 123 -21.18 14.02 -13.24
N SER A 124 -22.11 14.25 -14.16
CA SER A 124 -21.76 14.93 -15.39
C SER A 124 -21.36 16.34 -14.96
N SER A 125 -20.09 16.66 -15.09
CA SER A 125 -19.59 18.02 -15.00
C SER A 125 -20.22 18.83 -16.14
N ASP A 126 -21.00 19.85 -15.81
CA ASP A 126 -20.98 21.12 -16.56
C ASP A 126 -19.77 21.93 -16.07
#